data_AF-A0AAP0KAC4-F1
#
_entry.id   AF-A0AAP0KAC4-F1
#
_cell.length_a   1.000
_cell.length_b   1.000
_cell.length_c   1.000
_cell.angle_alpha   90.00
_cell.angle_beta   90.00
_cell.angle_gamma   90.00
#
_symmetry.space_group_name_H-M   'P 1'
#
loop_
_entity.id
_entity.type
_entity.pdbx_description
1 polymer ?
#
loop_
_entity_poly.entity_id
_entity_poly.type
_entity_poly.pdbx_seq_one_letter_code
_entity_poly.pdbx_strand_id
1 'polypeptide(L)'
;MQVHSHNYRVPCPFQGQVVVLIGSGASAFDISRDISKVAKEVHLSLRSPDVEIGKLESCDNIWQHSKVSCVYEDSKVVFVDGSIVIADIIFYCTGYNYHFPFLHTKEIVSIEDNCVGPLYKHVFPPSLAPSLSFVGIPNKVIIFRMLELQAKWVAQVLSGKLNLPSEKDMLMSVEELYKQIEEMGLPRHYTHNIGSYDEVSLSQISFFILFFHHIFYFFWQI
;
A
#
# COMPACT_ATOMS: atom_id res chain seq x y z
N MET A 1 -5.34 -2.09 -25.93
CA MET A 1 -4.98 -3.22 -25.04
C MET A 1 -5.01 -2.75 -23.58
N GLN A 2 -5.45 -3.58 -22.62
CA GLN A 2 -5.50 -3.20 -21.20
C GLN A 2 -4.65 -4.16 -20.34
N VAL A 3 -3.80 -3.63 -19.46
CA VAL A 3 -2.83 -4.43 -18.68
C VAL A 3 -2.63 -3.84 -17.27
N HIS A 4 -2.35 -4.70 -16.29
CA HIS A 4 -1.93 -4.23 -14.97
C HIS A 4 -0.42 -3.98 -14.91
N SER A 5 0.02 -3.01 -14.12
CA SER A 5 1.44 -2.70 -13.87
C SER A 5 2.29 -3.91 -13.48
N HIS A 6 1.67 -4.91 -12.84
CA HIS A 6 2.29 -6.21 -12.54
C HIS A 6 2.94 -6.90 -13.75
N ASN A 7 2.39 -6.70 -14.95
CA ASN A 7 2.87 -7.33 -16.18
C ASN A 7 3.87 -6.46 -16.96
N TYR A 8 4.17 -5.25 -16.48
CA TYR A 8 5.21 -4.40 -17.08
C TYR A 8 6.59 -5.02 -16.89
N ARG A 9 7.45 -4.96 -17.92
CA ARG A 9 8.82 -5.51 -17.88
C ARG A 9 9.85 -4.56 -18.46
N VAL A 10 9.61 -4.07 -19.67
CA VAL A 10 10.53 -3.21 -20.42
C VAL A 10 9.74 -2.23 -21.29
N PRO A 11 10.32 -1.08 -21.68
CA PRO A 11 9.60 -0.05 -22.41
C PRO A 11 9.50 -0.34 -23.92
N CYS A 12 10.46 -1.06 -24.52
CA CYS A 12 10.58 -1.24 -25.98
C CYS A 12 9.29 -1.65 -26.73
N PRO A 13 8.41 -2.53 -26.20
CA PRO A 13 7.15 -2.88 -26.85
C PRO A 13 6.18 -1.70 -27.07
N PHE A 14 6.40 -0.58 -26.35
CA PHE A 14 5.55 0.61 -26.37
C PHE A 14 6.07 1.71 -27.30
N GLN A 15 7.05 1.41 -28.15
CA GLN A 15 7.63 2.36 -29.10
C GLN A 15 6.55 2.97 -30.01
N GLY A 16 6.48 4.30 -30.03
CA GLY A 16 5.57 5.05 -30.91
C GLY A 16 4.07 4.94 -30.56
N GLN A 17 3.72 4.33 -29.42
CA GLN A 17 2.34 4.15 -28.99
C GLN A 17 1.86 5.30 -28.08
N VAL A 18 0.55 5.50 -28.01
CA VAL A 18 -0.13 6.36 -27.03
C VAL A 18 -0.53 5.51 -25.83
N VAL A 19 0.05 5.82 -24.67
CA VAL A 19 -0.11 5.01 -23.45
C VAL A 19 -0.81 5.81 -22.36
N VAL A 20 -1.87 5.28 -21.79
CA VAL A 20 -2.55 5.83 -20.61
C VAL A 20 -2.19 5.00 -19.38
N LEU A 21 -1.81 5.64 -18.28
CA LEU A 21 -1.60 5.02 -16.98
C LEU A 21 -2.62 5.53 -15.98
N ILE A 22 -3.39 4.63 -15.38
CA ILE A 22 -4.41 4.93 -14.38
C ILE A 22 -3.85 4.64 -12.99
N GLY A 23 -3.63 5.69 -12.20
CA GLY A 23 -3.15 5.58 -10.82
C GLY A 23 -2.15 6.68 -10.45
N SER A 24 -2.07 6.97 -9.15
CA SER A 24 -1.19 8.00 -8.57
C SER A 24 -0.12 7.42 -7.63
N GLY A 25 0.14 6.11 -7.71
CA GLY A 25 1.17 5.44 -6.93
C GLY A 25 2.55 5.48 -7.61
N ALA A 26 3.58 5.01 -6.89
CA ALA A 26 4.96 4.95 -7.40
C ALA A 26 5.05 4.22 -8.75
N SER A 27 4.33 3.09 -8.91
CA SER A 27 4.30 2.35 -10.17
C SER A 27 3.87 3.20 -11.36
N ALA A 28 2.90 4.10 -11.19
CA ALA A 28 2.45 4.96 -12.30
C ALA A 28 3.56 5.90 -12.73
N PHE A 29 4.23 6.57 -11.77
CA PHE A 29 5.30 7.53 -12.05
C PHE A 29 6.57 6.87 -12.60
N ASP A 30 6.97 5.72 -12.08
CA ASP A 30 8.17 5.02 -12.54
C ASP A 30 7.96 4.44 -13.94
N ILE A 31 6.83 3.77 -14.17
CA ILE A 31 6.52 3.19 -15.49
C ILE A 31 6.31 4.32 -16.51
N SER A 32 5.64 5.42 -16.17
CA SER A 32 5.43 6.53 -17.10
C SER A 32 6.75 7.14 -17.58
N ARG A 33 7.71 7.33 -16.66
CA ARG A 33 9.03 7.86 -16.98
C ARG A 33 9.90 6.89 -17.77
N ASP A 34 9.68 5.59 -17.61
CA ASP A 34 10.42 4.59 -18.37
C ASP A 34 9.86 4.44 -19.80
N ILE A 35 8.53 4.37 -19.92
CA ILE A 35 7.83 4.30 -21.21
C ILE A 35 7.97 5.60 -22.02
N SER A 36 8.03 6.77 -21.38
CA SER A 36 8.16 8.05 -22.08
C SER A 36 9.40 8.16 -22.97
N LYS A 37 10.43 7.34 -22.72
CA LYS A 37 11.65 7.27 -23.54
C LYS A 37 11.41 6.74 -24.96
N VAL A 38 10.31 6.01 -25.18
CA VAL A 38 10.03 5.29 -26.44
C VAL A 38 8.62 5.55 -26.98
N ALA A 39 7.66 5.81 -26.10
CA ALA A 39 6.27 6.06 -26.49
C ALA A 39 6.11 7.39 -27.21
N LYS A 40 5.07 7.48 -28.05
CA LYS A 40 4.70 8.73 -28.71
C LYS A 40 4.15 9.72 -27.68
N GLU A 41 3.19 9.27 -26.87
CA GLU A 41 2.54 10.08 -25.84
C GLU A 41 2.24 9.22 -24.61
N VAL A 42 2.37 9.81 -23.42
CA VAL A 42 2.08 9.16 -22.13
C VAL A 42 1.12 10.03 -21.32
N HIS A 43 0.01 9.45 -20.88
CA HIS A 43 -1.06 10.16 -20.18
C HIS A 43 -1.28 9.54 -18.79
N LEU A 44 -1.07 10.32 -17.74
CA LEU A 44 -1.27 9.90 -16.35
C LEU A 44 -2.64 10.36 -15.87
N SER A 45 -3.45 9.44 -15.34
CA SER A 45 -4.69 9.78 -14.62
C SER A 45 -4.46 9.74 -13.12
N LEU A 46 -4.71 10.87 -12.47
CA LEU A 46 -4.51 11.05 -11.03
C LEU A 46 -5.88 11.27 -10.35
N ARG A 47 -6.08 10.66 -9.17
CA ARG A 47 -7.34 10.80 -8.40
C ARG A 47 -7.35 12.02 -7.46
N SER A 48 -6.23 12.72 -7.33
CA SER A 48 -6.10 13.84 -6.39
C SER A 48 -6.79 15.10 -6.96
N PRO A 49 -7.50 15.89 -6.13
CA PRO A 49 -8.17 17.11 -6.58
C PRO A 49 -7.20 18.22 -6.99
N ASP A 50 -5.99 18.26 -6.40
CA ASP A 50 -5.01 19.34 -6.59
C ASP A 50 -3.98 19.04 -7.69
N VAL A 51 -4.37 18.30 -8.73
CA VAL A 51 -3.45 17.91 -9.81
C VAL A 51 -3.36 19.06 -10.81
N GLU A 52 -2.12 19.50 -11.11
CA GLU A 52 -1.85 20.37 -12.24
C GLU A 52 -2.13 19.60 -13.54
N ILE A 53 -3.31 19.81 -14.12
CA ILE A 53 -3.70 19.21 -15.39
C ILE A 53 -2.91 19.90 -16.51
N GLY A 54 -2.23 19.11 -17.32
CA GLY A 54 -1.44 19.65 -18.43
C GLY A 54 -0.22 18.82 -18.76
N LYS A 55 0.61 19.36 -19.65
CA LYS A 55 1.88 18.74 -20.02
C LYS A 55 2.88 18.94 -18.89
N LEU A 56 3.59 17.88 -18.51
CA LEU A 56 4.61 17.94 -17.47
C LEU A 56 5.85 18.67 -18.00
N GLU A 57 6.29 19.76 -17.36
CA GLU A 57 7.43 20.55 -17.85
C GLU A 57 8.74 19.75 -17.94
N SER A 58 8.91 18.76 -17.08
CA SER A 58 10.12 17.93 -17.03
C SER A 58 10.17 16.85 -18.12
N CYS A 59 9.09 16.64 -18.90
CA CYS A 59 9.00 15.57 -19.89
C CYS A 59 8.23 16.03 -21.14
N ASP A 60 8.85 15.89 -22.32
CA ASP A 60 8.28 16.39 -23.57
C ASP A 60 7.00 15.68 -24.06
N ASN A 61 6.70 14.49 -23.53
CA ASN A 61 5.59 13.67 -23.97
C ASN A 61 4.79 13.04 -22.82
N ILE A 62 4.78 13.67 -21.64
CA ILE A 62 3.93 13.25 -20.53
C ILE A 62 2.86 14.31 -20.24
N TRP A 63 1.61 13.89 -20.17
CA TRP A 63 0.46 14.71 -19.77
C TRP A 63 -0.19 14.15 -18.51
N GLN A 64 -0.59 15.03 -17.62
CA GLN A 64 -1.38 14.72 -16.43
C GLN A 64 -2.84 15.11 -16.66
N HIS A 65 -3.73 14.22 -16.26
CA HIS A 65 -5.18 14.34 -16.38
C HIS A 65 -5.82 14.08 -15.04
N SER A 66 -7.05 14.56 -14.89
CA SER A 66 -7.92 14.20 -13.77
C SER A 66 -8.25 12.70 -13.76
N LYS A 67 -9.08 12.29 -12.82
CA LYS A 67 -9.57 10.90 -12.72
C LYS A 67 -10.26 10.49 -14.03
N VAL A 68 -9.99 9.27 -14.48
CA VAL A 68 -10.78 8.65 -15.57
C VAL A 68 -12.25 8.56 -15.17
N SER A 69 -13.11 9.11 -16.02
CA SER A 69 -14.57 8.99 -15.94
C SER A 69 -15.03 7.64 -16.49
N CYS A 70 -14.61 7.31 -17.71
CA CYS A 70 -14.92 6.03 -18.34
C CYS A 70 -13.87 5.62 -19.39
N VAL A 71 -13.83 4.33 -19.68
CA VAL A 71 -13.03 3.72 -20.76
C VAL A 71 -14.01 3.00 -21.68
N TYR A 72 -13.99 3.33 -22.97
CA TYR A 72 -14.83 2.71 -23.99
C TYR A 72 -14.11 1.54 -24.70
N GLU A 73 -14.89 0.69 -25.38
CA GLU A 73 -14.37 -0.50 -26.09
C GLU A 73 -13.40 -0.16 -27.23
N ASP A 74 -13.55 1.02 -27.84
CA ASP A 74 -12.66 1.57 -28.87
C ASP A 74 -11.36 2.17 -28.30
N SER A 75 -11.02 1.84 -27.05
CA SER A 75 -9.85 2.35 -26.32
C SER A 75 -9.83 3.88 -26.11
N LYS A 76 -10.98 4.53 -26.25
CA LYS A 76 -11.19 5.92 -25.87
C LYS A 76 -11.29 6.03 -24.34
N VAL A 77 -10.41 6.84 -23.76
CA VAL A 77 -10.39 7.18 -22.35
C VAL A 77 -10.92 8.60 -22.18
N VAL A 78 -11.95 8.76 -21.35
CA VAL A 78 -12.54 10.07 -21.03
C VAL A 78 -12.24 10.40 -19.58
N PHE A 79 -11.72 11.60 -19.35
CA PHE A 79 -11.37 12.09 -18.01
C PHE A 79 -12.45 13.05 -17.50
N VAL A 80 -12.48 13.27 -16.18
CA VAL A 80 -13.49 14.13 -15.54
C VAL A 80 -13.38 15.60 -15.97
N ASP A 81 -12.17 16.05 -16.31
CA ASP A 81 -11.89 17.37 -16.90
C ASP A 81 -12.42 17.55 -18.34
N GLY A 82 -13.02 16.51 -18.93
CA GLY A 82 -13.56 16.52 -20.28
C GLY A 82 -12.55 16.22 -21.38
N SER A 83 -11.27 16.05 -21.06
CA SER A 83 -10.27 15.59 -22.01
C SER A 83 -10.53 14.14 -22.44
N ILE A 84 -10.05 13.82 -23.64
CA ILE A 84 -10.27 12.53 -24.29
C ILE A 84 -8.97 12.10 -24.95
N VAL A 85 -8.57 10.85 -24.71
CA VAL A 85 -7.38 10.23 -25.31
C VAL A 85 -7.77 8.91 -25.95
N ILE A 86 -7.34 8.68 -27.18
CA ILE A 86 -7.44 7.36 -27.82
C ILE A 86 -6.13 6.64 -27.54
N ALA A 87 -6.19 5.61 -26.70
CA ALA A 87 -5.01 4.93 -26.20
C ALA A 87 -4.76 3.61 -26.93
N ASP A 88 -3.53 3.36 -27.34
CA ASP A 88 -3.12 2.03 -27.80
C ASP A 88 -3.08 1.04 -26.63
N ILE A 89 -2.66 1.53 -25.45
CA ILE A 89 -2.50 0.76 -24.20
C ILE A 89 -3.00 1.55 -23.00
N ILE A 90 -3.71 0.85 -22.12
CA ILE A 90 -4.12 1.35 -20.81
C ILE A 90 -3.47 0.48 -19.74
N PHE A 91 -2.66 1.10 -18.88
CA PHE A 91 -2.04 0.49 -17.72
C PHE A 91 -2.82 0.80 -16.45
N TYR A 92 -3.27 -0.23 -15.75
CA TYR A 92 -3.76 -0.11 -14.39
C TYR A 92 -2.58 -0.13 -13.41
N CYS A 93 -2.28 1.03 -12.85
CA CYS A 93 -1.29 1.25 -11.80
C CYS A 93 -2.00 1.45 -10.45
N THR A 94 -3.03 0.66 -10.21
CA THR A 94 -4.02 0.82 -9.13
C THR A 94 -3.69 0.07 -7.85
N GLY A 95 -2.48 -0.49 -7.74
CA GLY A 95 -2.01 -1.22 -6.57
C GLY A 95 -2.39 -2.70 -6.60
N TYR A 96 -2.43 -3.31 -5.41
CA TYR A 96 -2.62 -4.74 -5.23
C TYR A 96 -3.57 -5.00 -4.06
N ASN A 97 -4.19 -6.18 -4.07
CA ASN A 97 -4.98 -6.67 -2.95
C ASN A 97 -4.23 -7.75 -2.18
N TYR A 98 -4.36 -7.79 -0.86
CA TYR A 98 -3.94 -8.93 -0.06
C TYR A 98 -4.72 -10.17 -0.48
N HIS A 99 -4.02 -11.30 -0.58
CA HIS A 99 -4.62 -12.56 -0.96
C HIS A 99 -3.83 -13.73 -0.36
N PHE A 100 -4.48 -14.51 0.51
CA PHE A 100 -3.88 -15.68 1.17
C PHE A 100 -4.72 -16.94 0.85
N PRO A 101 -4.64 -17.48 -0.37
CA PRO A 101 -5.50 -18.59 -0.80
C PRO A 101 -5.28 -19.89 -0.03
N PHE A 102 -4.14 -20.00 0.68
CA PHE A 102 -3.75 -21.15 1.49
C PHE A 102 -4.24 -21.07 2.94
N LEU A 103 -4.73 -19.91 3.39
CA LEU A 103 -5.04 -19.69 4.80
C LEU A 103 -6.53 -19.91 5.07
N HIS A 104 -6.83 -20.97 5.82
CA HIS A 104 -8.21 -21.32 6.21
C HIS A 104 -8.39 -21.15 7.72
N THR A 105 -8.88 -19.98 8.13
CA THR A 105 -9.03 -19.60 9.56
C THR A 105 -10.47 -19.67 10.07
N LYS A 106 -11.40 -20.28 9.32
CA LYS A 106 -12.84 -20.29 9.66
C LYS A 106 -13.36 -18.87 10.00
N GLU A 107 -12.99 -17.89 9.17
CA GLU A 107 -13.38 -16.47 9.31
C GLU A 107 -12.77 -15.71 10.50
N ILE A 108 -11.88 -16.34 11.29
CA ILE A 108 -11.15 -15.64 12.37
C ILE A 108 -10.24 -14.54 11.81
N VAL A 109 -9.73 -14.72 10.59
CA VAL A 109 -9.01 -13.69 9.85
C VAL A 109 -9.69 -13.53 8.49
N SER A 110 -10.14 -12.33 8.18
CA SER A 110 -10.73 -11.97 6.89
C SER A 110 -9.92 -10.90 6.18
N ILE A 111 -10.17 -10.78 4.88
CA ILE A 111 -9.68 -9.67 4.06
C ILE A 111 -10.92 -8.95 3.52
N GLU A 112 -11.21 -7.78 4.07
CA GLU A 112 -12.36 -6.95 3.71
C GLU A 112 -11.87 -5.56 3.33
N ASP A 113 -12.27 -5.04 2.17
CA ASP A 113 -11.75 -3.78 1.62
C ASP A 113 -10.22 -3.69 1.78
N ASN A 114 -9.50 -4.69 1.28
CA ASN A 114 -8.04 -4.79 1.34
C ASN A 114 -7.42 -4.61 2.74
N CYS A 115 -8.18 -4.89 3.81
CA CYS A 115 -7.72 -4.87 5.20
C CYS A 115 -7.67 -6.29 5.74
N VAL A 116 -6.50 -6.74 6.19
CA VAL A 116 -6.31 -8.05 6.82
C VAL A 116 -6.58 -7.90 8.31
N GLY A 117 -7.59 -8.59 8.83
CA GLY A 117 -7.98 -8.35 10.21
C GLY A 117 -8.85 -9.42 10.84
N PRO A 118 -9.09 -9.30 12.16
CA PRO A 118 -8.44 -8.36 13.08
C PRO A 118 -6.97 -8.72 13.37
N LEU A 119 -6.07 -7.72 13.41
CA LEU A 119 -4.64 -7.92 13.69
C LEU A 119 -4.11 -6.95 14.75
N TYR A 120 -3.78 -7.47 15.93
CA TYR A 120 -3.06 -6.73 16.96
C TYR A 120 -1.71 -6.28 16.43
N LYS A 121 -1.50 -4.96 16.41
CA LYS A 121 -0.30 -4.29 15.88
C LYS A 121 0.06 -4.75 14.47
N HIS A 122 -0.94 -5.08 13.65
CA HIS A 122 -0.80 -5.58 12.28
C HIS A 122 0.00 -6.91 12.15
N VAL A 123 0.14 -7.67 13.25
CA VAL A 123 0.92 -8.92 13.29
C VAL A 123 0.07 -10.09 13.75
N PHE A 124 -0.59 -9.99 14.90
CA PHE A 124 -1.20 -11.16 15.55
C PHE A 124 -2.73 -11.11 15.49
N PRO A 125 -3.40 -12.13 14.93
CA PRO A 125 -4.83 -12.33 15.14
C PRO A 125 -5.07 -12.68 16.62
N PRO A 126 -5.85 -11.89 17.38
CA PRO A 126 -5.91 -12.03 18.84
C PRO A 126 -6.23 -13.45 19.34
N SER A 127 -7.19 -14.14 18.72
CA SER A 127 -7.64 -15.47 19.12
C SER A 127 -6.77 -16.63 18.62
N LEU A 128 -5.82 -16.36 17.72
CA LEU A 128 -4.87 -17.36 17.21
C LEU A 128 -3.43 -17.08 17.64
N ALA A 129 -3.19 -16.00 18.38
CA ALA A 129 -1.87 -15.63 18.83
C ALA A 129 -1.38 -16.58 19.95
N PRO A 130 -0.09 -16.94 19.99
CA PRO A 130 0.96 -16.61 19.02
C PRO A 130 1.10 -17.62 17.87
N SER A 131 0.21 -18.61 17.77
CA SER A 131 0.30 -19.72 16.80
C SER A 131 0.19 -19.29 15.33
N LEU A 132 -0.47 -18.15 15.07
CA LEU A 132 -0.51 -17.49 13.77
C LEU A 132 -0.03 -16.04 13.93
N SER A 133 0.84 -15.61 13.00
CA SER A 133 1.29 -14.22 12.90
C SER A 133 1.56 -13.86 11.44
N PHE A 134 1.48 -12.58 11.13
CA PHE A 134 1.78 -12.02 9.82
C PHE A 134 2.94 -11.04 9.93
N VAL A 135 3.86 -11.12 8.97
CA VAL A 135 5.00 -10.20 8.84
C VAL A 135 4.91 -9.54 7.46
N GLY A 136 5.00 -8.21 7.42
CA GLY A 136 4.96 -7.44 6.17
C GLY A 136 3.57 -7.00 5.73
N ILE A 137 2.57 -7.00 6.62
CA ILE A 137 1.26 -6.43 6.31
C ILE A 137 1.34 -4.90 6.12
N PRO A 138 2.02 -4.11 6.98
CA PRO A 138 2.06 -2.66 6.81
C PRO A 138 2.59 -2.18 5.45
N ASN A 139 1.98 -1.12 4.92
CA ASN A 139 2.41 -0.44 3.69
C ASN A 139 2.77 1.03 3.98
N LYS A 140 3.43 1.69 3.00
CA LYS A 140 4.04 3.03 3.13
C LYS A 140 5.07 3.15 4.26
N VAL A 141 5.81 2.06 4.52
CA VAL A 141 6.83 1.99 5.58
C VAL A 141 8.23 1.80 4.98
N ILE A 142 9.27 1.99 5.80
CA ILE A 142 10.61 1.49 5.51
C ILE A 142 10.58 -0.05 5.63
N ILE A 143 10.34 -0.71 4.49
CA ILE A 143 9.92 -2.12 4.45
C ILE A 143 10.87 -3.07 5.19
N PHE A 144 12.18 -3.01 4.92
CA PHE A 144 13.13 -3.94 5.54
C PHE A 144 13.21 -3.78 7.06
N ARG A 145 13.12 -2.54 7.56
CA ARG A 145 13.13 -2.27 9.00
C ARG A 145 11.85 -2.77 9.66
N MET A 146 10.70 -2.56 9.02
CA MET A 146 9.42 -3.07 9.52
C MET A 146 9.42 -4.61 9.59
N LEU A 147 9.85 -5.27 8.52
CA LEU A 147 9.95 -6.74 8.47
C LEU A 147 10.88 -7.28 9.56
N GLU A 148 12.05 -6.68 9.74
CA GLU A 148 13.02 -7.10 10.76
C GLU A 148 12.44 -6.98 12.17
N LEU A 149 11.81 -5.85 12.49
CA LEU A 149 11.23 -5.60 13.81
C LEU A 149 10.05 -6.54 14.10
N GLN A 150 9.14 -6.73 13.15
CA GLN A 150 8.03 -7.67 13.29
C GLN A 150 8.54 -9.11 13.47
N ALA A 151 9.51 -9.55 12.67
CA ALA A 151 10.09 -10.89 12.77
C ALA A 151 10.80 -11.12 14.11
N LYS A 152 11.59 -10.15 14.59
CA LYS A 152 12.25 -10.20 15.92
C LYS A 152 11.22 -10.30 17.04
N TRP A 153 10.17 -9.51 16.98
CA TRP A 153 9.10 -9.54 17.98
C TRP A 153 8.38 -10.89 17.99
N VAL A 154 7.99 -11.40 16.82
CA VAL A 154 7.36 -12.73 16.68
C VAL A 154 8.27 -13.83 17.26
N ALA A 155 9.56 -13.82 16.95
CA ALA A 155 10.51 -14.81 17.48
C ALA A 155 10.66 -14.73 19.02
N GLN A 156 10.66 -13.53 19.59
CA GLN A 156 10.72 -13.34 21.04
C GLN A 156 9.45 -13.82 21.74
N VAL A 157 8.28 -13.61 21.14
CA VAL A 157 7.00 -14.14 21.64
C VAL A 157 6.98 -15.66 21.57
N LEU A 158 7.34 -16.25 20.42
CA LEU A 158 7.35 -17.71 20.23
C LEU A 158 8.36 -18.43 21.13
N SER A 159 9.46 -17.76 21.50
CA SER A 159 10.45 -18.31 22.45
C SER A 159 10.11 -18.09 23.93
N GLY A 160 8.98 -17.44 24.23
CA GLY A 160 8.56 -17.12 25.59
C GLY A 160 9.39 -16.02 26.26
N LYS A 161 10.28 -15.33 25.51
CA LYS A 161 11.06 -14.19 26.02
C LYS A 161 10.19 -12.95 26.21
N LEU A 162 9.10 -12.83 25.45
CA LEU A 162 8.10 -11.80 25.60
C LEU A 162 6.71 -12.43 25.67
N ASN A 163 5.85 -11.80 26.46
CA ASN A 163 4.44 -12.19 26.57
C ASN A 163 3.58 -11.23 25.75
N LEU A 164 2.56 -11.78 25.10
CA LEU A 164 1.49 -10.97 24.53
C LEU A 164 0.51 -10.55 25.63
N PRO A 165 -0.20 -9.43 25.46
CA PRO A 165 -1.36 -9.09 26.28
C PRO A 165 -2.46 -10.16 26.19
N SER A 166 -3.49 -10.04 27.02
CA SER A 166 -4.66 -10.92 26.91
C SER A 166 -5.35 -10.75 25.55
N GLU A 167 -6.05 -11.78 25.08
CA GLU A 167 -6.84 -11.70 23.84
C GLU A 167 -7.80 -10.51 23.83
N LYS A 168 -8.44 -10.25 24.98
CA LYS A 168 -9.34 -9.10 25.17
C LYS A 168 -8.61 -7.77 24.97
N ASP A 169 -7.42 -7.61 25.54
CA ASP A 169 -6.64 -6.37 25.39
C ASP A 169 -6.14 -6.17 23.96
N MET A 170 -5.77 -7.26 23.29
CA MET A 170 -5.40 -7.23 21.88
C MET A 170 -6.58 -6.81 21.00
N LEU A 171 -7.78 -7.35 21.23
CA LEU A 171 -9.01 -6.98 20.51
C LEU A 171 -9.38 -5.51 20.74
N MET A 172 -9.38 -5.04 21.99
CA MET A 172 -9.64 -3.63 22.31
C MET A 172 -8.68 -2.69 21.58
N SER A 173 -7.39 -3.06 21.48
CA SER A 173 -6.42 -2.27 20.71
C SER A 173 -6.69 -2.26 19.21
N VAL A 174 -7.30 -3.30 18.65
CA VAL A 174 -7.67 -3.36 17.23
C VAL A 174 -8.92 -2.51 16.96
N GLU A 175 -9.92 -2.61 17.83
CA GLU A 175 -11.15 -1.82 17.75
C GLU A 175 -10.85 -0.32 17.85
N GLU A 176 -9.97 0.06 18.77
CA GLU A 176 -9.52 1.46 18.93
C GLU A 176 -8.83 1.99 17.65
N LEU A 177 -8.00 1.16 16.99
CA LEU A 177 -7.40 1.54 15.71
C LEU A 177 -8.47 1.73 14.62
N TYR A 178 -9.44 0.83 14.51
CA TYR A 178 -10.52 0.97 13.52
C TYR A 178 -11.34 2.23 13.73
N LYS A 179 -11.64 2.55 15.00
CA LYS A 179 -12.33 3.79 15.36
C LYS A 179 -11.53 5.03 14.97
N GLN A 180 -10.21 5.04 15.19
CA GLN A 180 -9.35 6.16 14.79
C GLN A 180 -9.32 6.36 13.27
N ILE A 181 -9.26 5.28 12.48
CA ILE A 181 -9.33 5.34 11.01
C ILE A 181 -10.68 5.93 10.56
N GLU A 182 -11.78 5.50 11.19
CA GLU A 182 -13.13 6.01 10.90
C GLU A 182 -13.28 7.49 11.28
N GLU A 183 -12.79 7.91 12.45
CA GLU A 183 -12.83 9.30 12.92
C GLU A 183 -12.04 10.25 12.01
N MET A 184 -10.97 9.76 11.38
CA MET A 184 -10.22 10.49 10.36
C MET A 184 -10.92 10.50 8.98
N GLY A 185 -12.07 9.86 8.83
CA GLY A 185 -12.85 9.80 7.59
C GLY A 185 -12.21 8.92 6.51
N LEU A 186 -11.37 7.97 6.89
CA LEU A 186 -10.60 7.15 5.95
C LEU A 186 -11.24 5.79 5.71
N PRO A 187 -11.15 5.26 4.48
CA PRO A 187 -11.59 3.90 4.18
C PRO A 187 -10.80 2.83 4.94
N ARG A 188 -11.41 1.65 5.09
CA ARG A 188 -10.83 0.54 5.86
C ARG A 188 -9.50 0.03 5.29
N HIS A 189 -9.29 0.07 3.98
CA HIS A 189 -7.99 -0.28 3.37
C HIS A 189 -6.80 0.57 3.84
N TYR A 190 -7.02 1.71 4.51
CA TYR A 190 -5.94 2.51 5.11
C TYR A 190 -5.45 1.95 6.46
N THR A 191 -6.10 0.94 7.03
CA THR A 191 -5.74 0.33 8.34
C THR A 191 -4.24 0.01 8.45
N HIS A 192 -3.63 -0.50 7.36
CA HIS A 192 -2.22 -0.92 7.36
C HIS A 192 -1.28 0.12 6.76
N ASN A 193 -1.79 1.30 6.40
CA ASN A 193 -0.97 2.40 5.91
C ASN A 193 -0.42 3.18 7.11
N ILE A 194 0.80 2.86 7.51
CA ILE A 194 1.43 3.47 8.68
C ILE A 194 2.11 4.78 8.31
N GLY A 195 2.67 4.90 7.11
CA GLY A 195 3.44 6.07 6.71
C GLY A 195 2.65 7.36 6.50
N SER A 196 1.33 7.30 6.39
CA SER A 196 0.48 8.49 6.16
C SER A 196 -0.07 9.14 7.44
N TYR A 197 0.16 8.59 8.63
CA TYR A 197 -0.50 9.06 9.86
C TYR A 197 0.46 9.59 10.93
N ASP A 198 1.69 9.99 10.62
CA ASP A 198 2.70 9.99 11.69
C ASP A 198 3.57 11.23 11.88
N GLU A 199 3.08 12.10 12.76
CA GLU A 199 3.86 12.41 13.97
C GLU A 199 3.61 11.37 15.10
N VAL A 200 2.47 10.66 15.10
CA VAL A 200 2.03 9.81 16.22
C VAL A 200 2.47 8.34 16.14
N SER A 201 2.40 7.62 15.02
CA SER A 201 2.91 6.24 14.93
C SER A 201 4.41 6.14 14.64
N LEU A 202 5.08 7.21 14.20
CA LEU A 202 6.53 7.30 14.41
C LEU A 202 6.82 7.32 15.90
N SER A 203 5.99 7.95 16.74
CA SER A 203 6.14 7.82 18.19
C SER A 203 5.75 6.45 18.74
N GLN A 204 4.83 5.68 18.11
CA GLN A 204 4.46 4.31 18.54
C GLN A 204 5.42 3.22 18.05
N ILE A 205 5.97 3.36 16.84
CA ILE A 205 7.06 2.54 16.30
C ILE A 205 8.36 2.96 16.95
N SER A 206 8.59 4.24 17.20
CA SER A 206 9.70 4.70 18.03
C SER A 206 9.45 4.36 19.50
N PHE A 207 8.22 4.18 20.00
CA PHE A 207 7.97 3.55 21.31
C PHE A 207 8.26 2.06 21.24
N PHE A 208 7.84 1.36 20.19
CA PHE A 208 8.18 -0.04 19.94
C PHE A 208 9.69 -0.24 19.72
N ILE A 209 10.41 0.78 19.25
CA ILE A 209 11.86 0.74 19.07
C ILE A 209 12.56 1.19 20.34
N LEU A 210 12.18 2.29 20.99
CA LEU A 210 12.82 2.90 22.18
C LEU A 210 12.47 2.18 23.47
N PHE A 211 11.24 1.70 23.66
CA PHE A 211 10.86 0.89 24.81
C PHE A 211 11.55 -0.47 24.78
N PHE A 212 11.79 -1.01 23.57
CA PHE A 212 12.65 -2.18 23.40
C PHE A 212 14.15 -1.82 23.38
N HIS A 213 14.57 -0.64 22.90
CA HIS A 213 15.97 -0.19 22.94
C HIS A 213 16.46 0.04 24.39
N HIS A 214 15.59 0.52 25.27
CA HIS A 214 15.89 0.67 26.69
C HIS A 214 16.03 -0.67 27.42
N ILE A 215 15.41 -1.74 26.92
CA ILE A 215 15.67 -3.12 27.38
C ILE A 215 16.96 -3.67 26.74
N PHE A 216 17.32 -3.25 25.53
CA PHE A 216 18.53 -3.69 24.83
C PHE A 216 19.84 -3.15 25.43
N TYR A 217 19.85 -1.96 26.03
CA TYR A 217 21.04 -1.47 26.75
C TYR A 217 21.31 -2.22 28.06
N PHE A 218 20.31 -2.90 28.63
CA PHE A 218 20.46 -3.61 29.91
C PHE A 218 20.90 -5.08 29.75
N PHE A 219 20.82 -5.64 28.55
CA PHE A 219 21.17 -7.06 28.29
C PHE A 219 22.42 -7.26 27.44
N TRP A 220 23.15 -6.19 27.12
CA TRP A 220 24.50 -6.26 26.53
C TRP A 220 25.54 -5.69 27.51
N GLN A 221 25.50 -6.16 28.76
CA GLN A 221 26.57 -5.92 29.73
C GLN A 221 26.82 -7.09 30.68
N ILE A 222 26.43 -8.33 30.30
CA ILE A 222 26.85 -9.56 30.95
C ILE A 222 27.17 -10.61 29.88
#